data_AF-A0A5D6XXK1-F1
#
_entry.id   AF-A0A5D6XXK1-F1
#
_cell.length_a   1.000
_cell.length_b   1.000
_cell.length_c   1.000
_cell.angle_alpha   90.00
_cell.angle_beta   90.00
_cell.angle_gamma   90.00
#
_symmetry.space_group_name_H-M   'P 1'
#
loop_
_entity.id
_entity.type
_entity.pdbx_description
1 polymer ?
#
loop_
_entity_poly.entity_id
_entity_poly.type
_entity_poly.pdbx_seq_one_letter_code
_entity_poly.pdbx_strand_id
1 'polypeptide(L)'
;MAKKKSKAAVVEDPQATERLLSSADTVANSHGDYEELHAEPSPALVRRQRRARKVWCAIIALSAGILLFLGVLAILRAVQDANSLVPTKRPVFPTQYEASITVNMPYIDLVEPVYVHVDEAQGLQRLSYYGDTDVFIFNTSGPSYQIIPVIREQKCFVADPEPLQHVFPNMSLFEPQHGLVSIGGRPCLSWKFVTKRDEPTADGLLGEYTLYVDQTHEQPVRFHYVGRNAMLGGSHIDEYFIDYNYVREGPISAHVFSSLPSRMNCTRMGGSDGPTHMPRLDLHSMMPEGVSAKKSLFDAFVATHGKRYANAEETTQRLVNFHHNLRFINAKNRQGLSYHLRVNQFADLSQDERQRLHRSGAMTRKADNSADFTHAVSSVLVPDEIDWRKKGAVTPVKDQGSCGSCWTFGTTGTLEGAIFVKEKQLFNLSQQNLLDCSWDFGNNACEGGMDYHAFDWIIANGGIETTDTYGTYRNVPDYCHFNASRAVGKMTGFANVTSVAALNDALVTVGPLSVSIDASLPSFYFYGGGYYDEADCKSDVDSLDHSVLAVGVTTHDGQKYTLVKNSWSTHWGEDGYVKISQKNNLCGVATSATYPLLA
;
A
#
# COMPACT_ATOMS: atom_id res chain seq x y z
N MET A 1 24.06 -20.72 36.25
CA MET A 1 22.87 -21.55 36.02
C MET A 1 22.50 -21.44 34.55
N ALA A 2 22.78 -22.47 33.76
CA ALA A 2 22.53 -22.52 32.32
C ALA A 2 21.72 -23.79 32.01
N LYS A 3 20.70 -23.70 31.15
CA LYS A 3 19.98 -24.87 30.63
C LYS A 3 20.26 -25.05 29.13
N LYS A 4 20.90 -26.19 28.86
CA LYS A 4 21.19 -26.83 27.58
C LYS A 4 19.92 -27.14 26.78
N LYS A 5 20.04 -27.19 25.45
CA LYS A 5 19.79 -28.43 24.68
C LYS A 5 20.50 -28.38 23.32
N SER A 6 21.13 -29.51 22.99
CA SER A 6 22.05 -29.74 21.87
C SER A 6 21.34 -30.31 20.65
N LYS A 7 21.90 -30.00 19.47
CA LYS A 7 21.66 -30.65 18.18
C LYS A 7 22.13 -32.11 18.17
N ALA A 8 21.44 -32.96 17.40
CA ALA A 8 22.03 -34.07 16.66
C ALA A 8 21.13 -34.40 15.45
N ALA A 9 21.76 -34.53 14.29
CA ALA A 9 21.20 -35.08 13.05
C ALA A 9 21.29 -36.62 13.07
N VAL A 10 20.54 -37.30 12.18
CA VAL A 10 20.95 -38.48 11.39
C VAL A 10 19.71 -39.16 10.75
N VAL A 11 19.74 -39.16 9.40
CA VAL A 11 19.49 -40.26 8.44
C VAL A 11 18.09 -40.86 8.26
N GLU A 12 17.72 -40.90 6.97
CA GLU A 12 16.57 -41.54 6.32
C GLU A 12 16.56 -43.06 6.46
N ASP A 13 15.37 -43.65 6.62
CA ASP A 13 15.03 -44.99 6.10
C ASP A 13 13.50 -45.11 5.91
N PRO A 14 13.00 -45.35 4.68
CA PRO A 14 11.59 -45.56 4.38
C PRO A 14 11.32 -47.02 3.97
N GLN A 15 10.51 -47.76 4.74
CA GLN A 15 9.74 -48.90 4.19
C GLN A 15 8.66 -49.45 5.14
N ALA A 16 7.40 -49.32 4.72
CA ALA A 16 6.23 -50.17 5.01
C ALA A 16 5.00 -49.44 4.40
N THR A 17 4.16 -49.97 3.52
CA THR A 17 3.98 -51.30 2.95
C THR A 17 2.99 -51.06 1.81
N GLU A 18 3.30 -51.39 0.56
CA GLU A 18 2.23 -51.69 -0.39
C GLU A 18 2.67 -52.76 -1.38
N ARG A 19 1.76 -53.71 -1.54
CA ARG A 19 1.93 -55.04 -2.10
C ARG A 19 1.51 -55.06 -3.56
N LEU A 20 2.29 -55.78 -4.36
CA LEU A 20 1.85 -56.83 -5.31
C LEU A 20 0.89 -56.39 -6.44
N LEU A 21 1.14 -56.54 -7.74
CA LEU A 21 2.05 -57.38 -8.52
C LEU A 21 2.10 -56.79 -9.95
N SER A 22 3.30 -56.70 -10.52
CA SER A 22 3.55 -56.53 -11.95
C SER A 22 4.74 -57.40 -12.33
N SER A 23 4.71 -57.84 -13.59
CA SER A 23 5.76 -58.49 -14.38
C SER A 23 6.16 -59.92 -13.98
N ALA A 24 5.58 -60.84 -14.73
CA ALA A 24 6.30 -61.96 -15.31
C ALA A 24 7.44 -61.44 -16.22
N ASP A 25 8.65 -61.97 -16.07
CA ASP A 25 9.29 -62.78 -17.12
C ASP A 25 10.74 -63.16 -16.75
N THR A 26 11.17 -64.29 -17.31
CA THR A 26 12.55 -64.83 -17.43
C THR A 26 13.24 -65.37 -16.18
N VAL A 27 13.44 -66.70 -16.12
CA VAL A 27 14.75 -67.38 -16.13
C VAL A 27 14.58 -68.85 -16.57
N ALA A 28 15.56 -69.31 -17.35
CA ALA A 28 15.67 -70.55 -18.08
C ALA A 28 16.13 -71.78 -17.25
N ASN A 29 15.88 -72.95 -17.85
CA ASN A 29 16.65 -74.20 -17.84
C ASN A 29 17.03 -74.88 -16.51
N SER A 30 16.35 -76.00 -16.24
CA SER A 30 17.04 -77.26 -15.94
C SER A 30 16.27 -78.46 -16.50
N HIS A 31 17.01 -79.31 -17.22
CA HIS A 31 16.53 -80.54 -17.87
C HIS A 31 16.17 -81.63 -16.85
N GLY A 32 15.00 -82.24 -17.05
CA GLY A 32 14.66 -83.57 -16.54
C GLY A 32 13.87 -84.28 -17.62
N ASP A 33 14.48 -85.28 -18.25
CA ASP A 33 13.89 -86.11 -19.29
C ASP A 33 12.73 -86.93 -18.74
N TYR A 34 11.54 -86.75 -19.31
CA TYR A 34 10.45 -87.73 -19.29
C TYR A 34 9.77 -87.73 -20.66
N GLU A 35 9.86 -88.86 -21.37
CA GLU A 35 9.09 -89.16 -22.57
C GLU A 35 7.58 -89.07 -22.28
N GLU A 36 6.85 -88.20 -22.98
CA GLU A 36 5.38 -88.17 -22.91
C GLU A 36 4.77 -88.42 -24.31
N LEU A 37 4.10 -89.56 -24.43
CA LEU A 37 3.36 -89.99 -25.61
C LEU A 37 2.22 -89.01 -25.93
N HIS A 38 2.14 -88.60 -27.20
CA HIS A 38 0.98 -87.93 -27.77
C HIS A 38 -0.27 -88.83 -27.70
N ALA A 39 -1.28 -88.41 -26.93
CA ALA A 39 -2.64 -88.92 -27.01
C ALA A 39 -3.56 -87.85 -27.60
N GLU A 40 -4.15 -88.13 -28.77
CA GLU A 40 -5.20 -87.28 -29.33
C GLU A 40 -6.46 -87.31 -28.44
N PRO A 41 -7.07 -86.15 -28.11
CA PRO A 41 -8.26 -86.12 -27.28
C PRO A 41 -9.49 -86.61 -28.05
N SER A 42 -10.24 -87.53 -27.41
CA SER A 42 -11.48 -88.11 -27.93
C SER A 42 -12.51 -87.06 -28.41
N PRO A 43 -13.27 -87.34 -29.51
CA PRO A 43 -14.27 -86.42 -30.08
C PRO A 43 -15.31 -85.90 -29.08
N ALA A 44 -15.60 -86.67 -28.02
CA ALA A 44 -16.53 -86.29 -26.96
C ALA A 44 -15.96 -85.18 -26.04
N LEU A 45 -14.64 -85.19 -25.80
CA LEU A 45 -13.94 -84.18 -25.01
C LEU A 45 -13.90 -82.83 -25.75
N VAL A 46 -13.63 -82.87 -27.06
CA VAL A 46 -13.61 -81.68 -27.93
C VAL A 46 -14.99 -81.01 -28.02
N ARG A 47 -16.07 -81.79 -28.07
CA ARG A 47 -17.46 -81.28 -28.11
C ARG A 47 -17.88 -80.64 -26.78
N ARG A 48 -17.45 -81.21 -25.65
CA ARG A 48 -17.69 -80.68 -24.29
C ARG A 48 -16.89 -79.40 -24.04
N GLN A 49 -15.63 -79.34 -24.48
CA GLN A 49 -14.80 -78.13 -24.45
C GLN A 49 -15.35 -77.02 -25.35
N ARG A 50 -15.89 -77.33 -26.54
CA ARG A 50 -16.54 -76.32 -27.41
C ARG A 50 -17.81 -75.74 -26.79
N ARG A 51 -18.65 -76.55 -26.12
CA ARG A 51 -19.83 -76.05 -25.37
C ARG A 51 -19.39 -75.21 -24.16
N ALA A 52 -18.41 -75.67 -23.39
CA ALA A 52 -17.87 -74.92 -22.27
C ALA A 52 -17.27 -73.58 -22.71
N ARG A 53 -16.52 -73.54 -23.82
CA ARG A 53 -15.99 -72.29 -24.42
C ARG A 53 -17.10 -71.36 -24.88
N LYS A 54 -18.16 -71.87 -25.52
CA LYS A 54 -19.31 -71.03 -25.92
C LYS A 54 -20.03 -70.42 -24.71
N VAL A 55 -20.22 -71.20 -23.65
CA VAL A 55 -20.81 -70.72 -22.39
C VAL A 55 -19.89 -69.70 -21.71
N TRP A 56 -18.59 -69.95 -21.66
CA TRP A 56 -17.60 -69.01 -21.12
C TRP A 56 -17.52 -67.71 -21.93
N CYS A 57 -17.52 -67.78 -23.26
CA CYS A 57 -17.58 -66.58 -24.11
C CYS A 57 -18.89 -65.82 -23.91
N ALA A 58 -20.02 -66.51 -23.74
CA ALA A 58 -21.30 -65.86 -23.44
C ALA A 58 -21.29 -65.18 -22.07
N ILE A 59 -20.74 -65.82 -21.03
CA ILE A 59 -20.58 -65.24 -19.69
C ILE A 59 -19.64 -64.03 -19.74
N ILE A 60 -18.49 -64.13 -20.42
CA ILE A 60 -17.56 -63.01 -20.59
C ILE A 60 -18.22 -61.85 -21.35
N ALA A 61 -18.94 -62.13 -22.43
CA ALA A 61 -19.65 -61.11 -23.20
C ALA A 61 -20.77 -60.43 -22.37
N LEU A 62 -21.50 -61.21 -21.56
CA LEU A 62 -22.53 -60.66 -20.67
C LEU A 62 -21.90 -59.81 -19.56
N SER A 63 -20.83 -60.29 -18.92
CA SER A 63 -20.09 -59.56 -17.89
C SER A 63 -19.46 -58.28 -18.43
N ALA A 64 -18.87 -58.33 -19.63
CA ALA A 64 -18.33 -57.16 -20.32
C ALA A 64 -19.44 -56.15 -20.66
N GLY A 65 -20.59 -56.63 -21.14
CA GLY A 65 -21.77 -55.79 -21.39
C GLY A 65 -22.32 -55.12 -20.13
N ILE A 66 -22.37 -55.84 -19.01
CA ILE A 66 -22.80 -55.31 -17.70
C ILE A 66 -21.79 -54.27 -17.19
N LEU A 67 -20.49 -54.53 -17.27
CA LEU A 67 -19.45 -53.58 -16.87
C LEU A 67 -19.47 -52.32 -17.73
N LEU A 68 -19.70 -52.46 -19.05
CA LEU A 68 -19.85 -51.31 -19.94
C LEU A 68 -21.09 -50.49 -19.58
N PHE A 69 -22.22 -51.15 -19.30
CA PHE A 69 -23.47 -50.48 -18.90
C PHE A 69 -23.34 -49.75 -17.55
N LEU A 70 -22.70 -50.39 -16.56
CA LEU A 70 -22.40 -49.76 -15.27
C LEU A 70 -21.41 -48.61 -15.42
N GLY A 71 -20.41 -48.74 -16.30
CA GLY A 71 -19.49 -47.65 -16.65
C GLY A 71 -20.21 -46.47 -17.28
N VAL A 72 -21.12 -46.71 -18.22
CA VAL A 72 -21.95 -45.65 -18.83
C VAL A 72 -22.87 -45.00 -17.80
N LEU A 73 -23.50 -45.76 -16.90
CA LEU A 73 -24.32 -45.22 -15.80
C LEU A 73 -23.50 -44.37 -14.82
N ALA A 74 -22.30 -44.81 -14.46
CA ALA A 74 -21.40 -44.06 -13.60
C ALA A 74 -20.96 -42.75 -14.27
N ILE A 75 -20.65 -42.78 -15.57
CA ILE A 75 -20.33 -41.57 -16.35
C ILE A 75 -21.54 -40.64 -16.41
N LEU A 76 -22.74 -41.15 -16.74
CA LEU A 76 -23.96 -40.34 -16.79
C LEU A 76 -24.28 -39.70 -15.44
N ARG A 77 -24.10 -40.45 -14.34
CA ARG A 77 -24.29 -39.92 -12.99
C ARG A 77 -23.23 -38.88 -12.64
N ALA A 78 -21.96 -39.11 -12.98
CA ALA A 78 -20.90 -38.12 -12.79
C ALA A 78 -21.14 -36.85 -13.63
N VAL A 79 -21.65 -36.97 -14.86
CA VAL A 79 -22.05 -35.82 -15.70
C VAL A 79 -23.25 -35.09 -15.10
N GLN A 80 -24.23 -35.83 -14.58
CA GLN A 80 -25.41 -35.24 -13.94
C GLN A 80 -25.06 -34.53 -12.62
N ASP A 81 -24.17 -35.12 -11.81
CA ASP A 81 -23.64 -34.52 -10.59
C ASP A 81 -22.79 -33.28 -10.94
N ALA A 82 -21.92 -33.35 -11.95
CA ALA A 82 -21.14 -32.21 -12.44
C ALA A 82 -22.02 -31.06 -12.99
N ASN A 83 -23.11 -31.38 -13.68
CA ASN A 83 -24.09 -30.40 -14.16
C ASN A 83 -24.93 -29.78 -13.04
N SER A 84 -25.10 -30.47 -11.91
CA SER A 84 -25.79 -29.92 -10.73
C SER A 84 -24.95 -28.92 -9.93
N LEU A 85 -23.64 -28.85 -10.21
CA LEU A 85 -22.68 -27.96 -9.55
C LEU A 85 -22.39 -26.68 -10.35
N VAL A 86 -23.20 -26.38 -11.37
CA VAL A 86 -23.18 -25.10 -12.09
C VAL A 86 -24.35 -24.26 -11.62
N PRO A 87 -24.11 -23.00 -11.19
CA PRO A 87 -25.20 -22.10 -10.86
C PRO A 87 -26.09 -21.84 -12.08
N THR A 88 -27.39 -22.15 -11.97
CA THR A 88 -28.38 -21.98 -13.05
C THR A 88 -29.13 -20.66 -12.99
N LYS A 89 -29.13 -20.00 -11.81
CA LYS A 89 -29.84 -18.75 -11.55
C LYS A 89 -28.83 -17.68 -11.11
N ARG A 90 -28.74 -16.57 -11.86
CA ARG A 90 -27.91 -15.43 -11.45
C ARG A 90 -28.47 -14.80 -10.16
N PRO A 91 -27.62 -14.43 -9.18
CA PRO A 91 -28.06 -13.74 -7.99
C PRO A 91 -28.68 -12.39 -8.35
N VAL A 92 -29.74 -12.04 -7.64
CA VAL A 92 -30.42 -10.75 -7.73
C VAL A 92 -30.35 -10.11 -6.36
N PHE A 93 -29.88 -8.86 -6.31
CA PHE A 93 -29.67 -8.15 -5.06
C PHE A 93 -30.84 -7.21 -4.75
N PRO A 94 -31.17 -7.02 -3.46
CA PRO A 94 -32.23 -6.11 -3.07
C PRO A 94 -31.86 -4.65 -3.38
N THR A 95 -32.86 -3.83 -3.68
CA THR A 95 -32.72 -2.39 -3.90
C THR A 95 -33.01 -1.56 -2.63
N GLN A 96 -33.54 -2.21 -1.59
CA GLN A 96 -33.70 -1.67 -0.25
C GLN A 96 -33.15 -2.70 0.76
N TYR A 97 -32.08 -2.33 1.45
CA TYR A 97 -31.38 -3.25 2.34
C TYR A 97 -30.49 -2.54 3.34
N GLU A 98 -30.17 -3.29 4.40
CA GLU A 98 -29.02 -3.03 5.25
C GLU A 98 -27.99 -4.15 5.09
N ALA A 99 -26.71 -3.82 5.17
CA ALA A 99 -25.64 -4.78 5.08
C ALA A 99 -24.47 -4.40 6.00
N SER A 100 -23.73 -5.41 6.44
CA SER A 100 -22.39 -5.23 6.98
C SER A 100 -21.41 -5.92 6.04
N ILE A 101 -20.43 -5.16 5.57
CA ILE A 101 -19.37 -5.66 4.72
C ILE A 101 -18.01 -5.34 5.33
N THR A 102 -16.99 -6.08 4.94
CA THR A 102 -15.59 -5.80 5.27
C THR A 102 -14.80 -5.71 3.98
N VAL A 103 -14.25 -4.53 3.67
CA VAL A 103 -13.36 -4.34 2.53
C VAL A 103 -11.94 -4.69 2.97
N ASN A 104 -11.25 -5.54 2.21
CA ASN A 104 -9.91 -5.99 2.49
C ASN A 104 -8.99 -5.69 1.31
N MET A 105 -7.82 -5.12 1.59
CA MET A 105 -6.73 -4.94 0.63
C MET A 105 -5.44 -5.47 1.27
N PRO A 106 -5.15 -6.78 1.15
CA PRO A 106 -4.08 -7.44 1.90
C PRO A 106 -2.68 -6.86 1.64
N TYR A 107 -2.40 -6.32 0.46
CA TYR A 107 -1.09 -5.76 0.13
C TYR A 107 -0.73 -4.48 0.90
N ILE A 108 -1.71 -3.79 1.47
CA ILE A 108 -1.51 -2.58 2.27
C ILE A 108 -2.04 -2.75 3.71
N ASP A 109 -2.23 -4.00 4.15
CA ASP A 109 -2.77 -4.40 5.45
C ASP A 109 -4.05 -3.62 5.84
N LEU A 110 -4.90 -3.36 4.85
CA LEU A 110 -6.11 -2.57 5.05
C LEU A 110 -7.33 -3.47 5.21
N VAL A 111 -8.05 -3.26 6.32
CA VAL A 111 -9.33 -3.89 6.63
C VAL A 111 -10.33 -2.81 7.07
N GLU A 112 -11.40 -2.63 6.30
CA GLU A 112 -12.42 -1.59 6.54
C GLU A 112 -13.80 -2.23 6.79
N PRO A 113 -14.31 -2.20 8.02
CA PRO A 113 -15.70 -2.55 8.29
C PRO A 113 -16.61 -1.42 7.82
N VAL A 114 -17.62 -1.75 7.02
CA VAL A 114 -18.61 -0.80 6.49
C VAL A 114 -20.03 -1.27 6.79
N TYR A 115 -20.83 -0.40 7.39
CA TYR A 115 -22.27 -0.57 7.54
C TYR A 115 -22.99 0.22 6.47
N VAL A 116 -23.87 -0.46 5.73
CA VAL A 116 -24.51 0.05 4.53
C VAL A 116 -26.01 0.05 4.76
N HIS A 117 -26.66 1.16 4.45
CA HIS A 117 -28.12 1.24 4.35
C HIS A 117 -28.47 1.88 3.02
N VAL A 118 -29.39 1.28 2.26
CA VAL A 118 -29.75 1.75 0.92
C VAL A 118 -31.25 1.76 0.76
N ASP A 119 -31.76 2.83 0.15
CA ASP A 119 -33.07 2.91 -0.46
C ASP A 119 -32.91 3.51 -1.87
N GLU A 120 -32.74 2.64 -2.88
CA GLU A 120 -32.54 3.09 -4.26
C GLU A 120 -33.76 3.82 -4.83
N ALA A 121 -34.97 3.46 -4.38
CA ALA A 121 -36.21 4.08 -4.87
C ALA A 121 -36.30 5.56 -4.46
N GLN A 122 -35.76 5.91 -3.28
CA GLN A 122 -35.62 7.30 -2.84
C GLN A 122 -34.26 7.91 -3.21
N GLY A 123 -33.35 7.12 -3.78
CA GLY A 123 -32.00 7.56 -4.11
C GLY A 123 -31.19 7.96 -2.89
N LEU A 124 -31.34 7.22 -1.78
CA LEU A 124 -30.68 7.46 -0.50
C LEU A 124 -29.75 6.31 -0.12
N GLN A 125 -28.58 6.65 0.39
CA GLN A 125 -27.66 5.67 0.97
C GLN A 125 -26.91 6.24 2.16
N ARG A 126 -26.64 5.40 3.15
CA ARG A 126 -25.74 5.68 4.26
C ARG A 126 -24.63 4.65 4.28
N LEU A 127 -23.39 5.11 4.22
CA LEU A 127 -22.20 4.31 4.50
C LEU A 127 -21.60 4.76 5.83
N SER A 128 -21.29 3.82 6.70
CA SER A 128 -20.61 4.08 7.97
C SER A 128 -19.38 3.19 8.09
N TYR A 129 -18.23 3.83 8.20
CA TYR A 129 -16.95 3.19 8.35
C TYR A 129 -16.52 3.23 9.82
N TYR A 130 -15.86 2.15 10.27
CA TYR A 130 -15.27 2.06 11.62
C TYR A 130 -16.25 2.44 12.75
N GLY A 131 -17.51 2.00 12.64
CA GLY A 131 -18.53 2.23 13.68
C GLY A 131 -18.93 3.70 13.83
N ASP A 132 -19.34 4.33 12.72
CA ASP A 132 -19.74 5.74 12.63
C ASP A 132 -18.61 6.76 12.86
N THR A 133 -17.35 6.33 12.70
CA THR A 133 -16.20 7.25 12.70
C THR A 133 -16.22 8.11 11.44
N ASP A 134 -16.38 7.52 10.25
CA ASP A 134 -16.66 8.26 9.02
C ASP A 134 -18.02 7.83 8.46
N VAL A 135 -18.94 8.78 8.35
CA VAL A 135 -20.30 8.56 7.86
C VAL A 135 -20.54 9.37 6.60
N PHE A 136 -20.88 8.68 5.52
CA PHE A 136 -21.39 9.30 4.29
C PHE A 136 -22.89 9.07 4.18
N ILE A 137 -23.61 10.13 3.80
CA ILE A 137 -25.03 10.07 3.47
C ILE A 137 -25.17 10.61 2.06
N PHE A 138 -25.43 9.73 1.11
CA PHE A 138 -25.63 10.05 -0.29
C PHE A 138 -27.10 10.33 -0.57
N ASN A 139 -27.33 11.37 -1.36
CA ASN A 139 -28.64 11.70 -1.90
C ASN A 139 -28.49 12.07 -3.38
N THR A 140 -29.17 11.35 -4.25
CA THR A 140 -29.08 11.55 -5.71
C THR A 140 -29.80 12.80 -6.20
N SER A 141 -30.78 13.30 -5.43
CA SER A 141 -31.64 14.43 -5.81
C SER A 141 -31.54 15.63 -4.85
N GLY A 142 -30.86 15.46 -3.72
CA GLY A 142 -30.71 16.45 -2.67
C GLY A 142 -29.29 16.48 -2.11
N PRO A 143 -29.03 17.26 -1.05
CA PRO A 143 -27.69 17.39 -0.49
C PRO A 143 -27.16 16.07 0.06
N SER A 144 -25.89 15.78 -0.23
CA SER A 144 -25.13 14.69 0.37
C SER A 144 -24.30 15.22 1.54
N TYR A 145 -23.98 14.35 2.50
CA TYR A 145 -23.27 14.72 3.72
C TYR A 145 -22.10 13.79 4.00
N GLN A 146 -21.07 14.34 4.62
CA GLN A 146 -20.02 13.58 5.27
C GLN A 146 -19.87 14.05 6.71
N ILE A 147 -19.74 13.12 7.64
CA ILE A 147 -19.56 13.39 9.06
C ILE A 147 -18.33 12.63 9.51
N ILE A 148 -17.32 13.37 9.97
CA ILE A 148 -16.01 12.83 10.38
C ILE A 148 -15.55 13.48 11.69
N PRO A 149 -14.72 12.79 12.49
CA PRO A 149 -13.99 13.44 13.56
C PRO A 149 -13.01 14.45 12.96
N VAL A 150 -13.00 15.66 13.51
CA VAL A 150 -11.95 16.64 13.29
C VAL A 150 -11.37 16.98 14.66
N ILE A 151 -10.16 16.49 14.90
CA ILE A 151 -9.44 16.60 16.18
C ILE A 151 -10.20 15.92 17.33
N ARG A 152 -11.20 16.57 17.90
CA ARG A 152 -11.98 16.10 19.07
C ARG A 152 -13.49 16.22 18.91
N GLU A 153 -13.96 16.75 17.80
CA GLU A 153 -15.38 16.98 17.56
C GLU A 153 -15.79 16.35 16.22
N GLN A 154 -16.99 15.78 16.16
CA GLN A 154 -17.57 15.42 14.87
C GLN A 154 -17.97 16.70 14.13
N LYS A 155 -17.51 16.83 12.89
CA LYS A 155 -17.90 17.90 11.97
C LYS A 155 -18.75 17.33 10.85
N CYS A 156 -19.77 18.08 10.46
CA CYS A 156 -20.63 17.75 9.32
C CYS A 156 -20.28 18.66 8.14
N PHE A 157 -20.13 18.05 6.98
CA PHE A 157 -19.85 18.70 5.71
C PHE A 157 -20.97 18.39 4.72
N VAL A 158 -21.51 19.43 4.09
CA VAL A 158 -22.56 19.30 3.05
C VAL A 158 -21.96 19.48 1.67
N ALA A 159 -22.42 18.65 0.73
CA ALA A 159 -22.06 18.66 -0.68
C ALA A 159 -23.31 18.62 -1.58
N ASP A 160 -23.08 18.86 -2.87
CA ASP A 160 -24.10 18.72 -3.90
C ASP A 160 -24.56 17.24 -4.04
N PRO A 161 -25.67 16.97 -4.77
CA PRO A 161 -26.16 15.60 -4.95
C PRO A 161 -25.12 14.66 -5.56
N GLU A 162 -25.08 13.42 -5.07
CA GLU A 162 -24.09 12.43 -5.46
C GLU A 162 -24.71 11.07 -5.78
N PRO A 163 -24.11 10.30 -6.70
CA PRO A 163 -24.58 8.95 -7.02
C PRO A 163 -24.33 7.98 -5.87
N LEU A 164 -25.18 6.94 -5.80
CA LEU A 164 -25.04 5.85 -4.83
C LEU A 164 -23.77 5.02 -5.10
N GLN A 165 -23.19 4.49 -4.03
CA GLN A 165 -22.08 3.55 -4.04
C GLN A 165 -22.59 2.11 -4.02
N HIS A 166 -22.64 1.45 -5.17
CA HIS A 166 -23.04 0.05 -5.21
C HIS A 166 -22.01 -0.85 -4.53
N VAL A 167 -22.46 -1.67 -3.57
CA VAL A 167 -21.65 -2.69 -2.89
C VAL A 167 -21.79 -4.08 -3.50
N PHE A 168 -22.67 -4.24 -4.48
CA PHE A 168 -22.82 -5.44 -5.28
C PHE A 168 -22.41 -5.15 -6.72
N PRO A 169 -21.79 -6.11 -7.43
CA PRO A 169 -21.42 -5.94 -8.82
C PRO A 169 -22.63 -6.10 -9.75
N ASN A 170 -22.55 -5.50 -10.94
CA ASN A 170 -23.50 -5.75 -12.02
C ASN A 170 -23.37 -7.19 -12.56
N MET A 171 -24.29 -8.05 -12.14
CA MET A 171 -24.30 -9.47 -12.49
C MET A 171 -24.53 -9.79 -13.97
N SER A 172 -24.89 -8.80 -14.81
CA SER A 172 -24.99 -9.01 -16.27
C SER A 172 -23.63 -9.28 -16.93
N LEU A 173 -22.53 -8.90 -16.27
CA LEU A 173 -21.17 -9.08 -16.78
C LEU A 173 -20.57 -10.45 -16.44
N PHE A 174 -21.10 -11.17 -15.44
CA PHE A 174 -20.42 -12.33 -14.86
C PHE A 174 -20.96 -13.66 -15.37
N GLU A 175 -20.09 -14.63 -15.63
CA GLU A 175 -20.49 -15.97 -16.09
C GLU A 175 -20.41 -17.01 -14.96
N PRO A 176 -21.36 -17.96 -14.87
CA PRO A 176 -21.37 -18.99 -13.83
C PRO A 176 -20.14 -19.90 -13.94
N GLN A 177 -19.59 -20.30 -12.80
CA GLN A 177 -18.43 -21.20 -12.72
C GLN A 177 -18.86 -22.60 -12.27
N HIS A 178 -18.10 -23.61 -12.68
CA HIS A 178 -18.32 -24.99 -12.26
C HIS A 178 -17.72 -25.25 -10.87
N GLY A 179 -18.47 -25.96 -10.02
CA GLY A 179 -17.97 -26.49 -8.75
C GLY A 179 -18.29 -25.61 -7.53
N LEU A 180 -18.06 -26.19 -6.35
CA LEU A 180 -18.22 -25.51 -5.07
C LEU A 180 -16.88 -25.08 -4.52
N VAL A 181 -16.83 -23.85 -4.00
CA VAL A 181 -15.66 -23.29 -3.32
C VAL A 181 -16.04 -23.00 -1.87
N SER A 182 -15.24 -23.45 -0.91
CA SER A 182 -15.47 -23.15 0.50
C SER A 182 -14.89 -21.79 0.86
N ILE A 183 -15.74 -20.82 1.22
CA ILE A 183 -15.34 -19.49 1.69
C ILE A 183 -15.79 -19.35 3.14
N GLY A 184 -14.85 -19.15 4.07
CA GLY A 184 -15.18 -19.05 5.49
C GLY A 184 -15.91 -20.29 6.05
N GLY A 185 -15.65 -21.48 5.48
CA GLY A 185 -16.32 -22.73 5.85
C GLY A 185 -17.71 -22.93 5.20
N ARG A 186 -18.16 -22.01 4.34
CA ARG A 186 -19.45 -22.09 3.64
C ARG A 186 -19.28 -22.57 2.19
N PRO A 187 -20.05 -23.58 1.75
CA PRO A 187 -20.02 -24.01 0.35
C PRO A 187 -20.68 -22.96 -0.54
N CYS A 188 -19.89 -22.36 -1.43
CA CYS A 188 -20.31 -21.28 -2.31
C CYS A 188 -20.30 -21.71 -3.78
N LEU A 189 -21.33 -21.26 -4.50
CA LEU A 189 -21.33 -21.16 -5.95
C LEU A 189 -20.65 -19.85 -6.36
N SER A 190 -20.10 -19.78 -7.58
CA SER A 190 -19.38 -18.58 -8.02
C SER A 190 -19.72 -18.14 -9.43
N TRP A 191 -19.60 -16.83 -9.66
CA TRP A 191 -19.73 -16.17 -10.95
C TRP A 191 -18.49 -15.33 -11.17
N LYS A 192 -17.94 -15.38 -12.38
CA LYS A 192 -16.67 -14.74 -12.71
C LYS A 192 -16.82 -13.82 -13.91
N PHE A 193 -16.27 -12.62 -13.82
CA PHE A 193 -16.02 -11.73 -14.94
C PHE A 193 -14.51 -11.61 -15.15
N VAL A 194 -14.07 -11.84 -16.38
CA VAL A 194 -12.66 -11.72 -16.76
C VAL A 194 -12.57 -10.67 -17.85
N THR A 195 -11.75 -9.65 -17.61
CA THR A 195 -11.42 -8.66 -18.64
C THR A 195 -10.67 -9.35 -19.78
N LYS A 196 -11.04 -9.09 -21.03
CA LYS A 196 -10.41 -9.77 -22.18
C LYS A 196 -8.96 -9.31 -22.36
N ARG A 197 -8.06 -10.25 -22.69
CA ARG A 197 -6.62 -9.98 -22.90
C ARG A 197 -6.37 -8.99 -24.05
N ASP A 198 -7.19 -9.05 -25.10
CA ASP A 198 -7.02 -8.29 -26.34
C ASP A 198 -7.83 -6.98 -26.34
N GLU A 199 -8.71 -6.82 -25.35
CA GLU A 199 -9.54 -5.65 -25.08
C GLU A 199 -9.43 -5.34 -23.58
N PRO A 200 -8.26 -4.85 -23.11
CA PRO A 200 -8.14 -4.43 -21.73
C PRO A 200 -9.22 -3.38 -21.44
N THR A 201 -9.71 -3.34 -20.20
CA THR A 201 -10.68 -2.31 -19.78
C THR A 201 -10.09 -0.92 -20.05
N ALA A 202 -10.91 0.14 -20.09
CA ALA A 202 -10.41 1.48 -20.44
C ALA A 202 -9.35 2.03 -19.45
N ASP A 203 -9.20 1.40 -18.27
CA ASP A 203 -8.15 1.60 -17.27
C ASP A 203 -6.92 0.67 -17.44
N GLY A 204 -6.89 -0.17 -18.47
CA GLY A 204 -5.77 -1.02 -18.87
C GLY A 204 -5.51 -2.24 -17.98
N LEU A 205 -6.44 -2.55 -17.07
CA LEU A 205 -6.33 -3.66 -16.14
C LEU A 205 -6.76 -4.97 -16.79
N LEU A 206 -5.94 -6.02 -16.61
CA LEU A 206 -6.41 -7.39 -16.77
C LEU A 206 -6.73 -7.96 -15.40
N GLY A 207 -8.01 -8.11 -15.12
CA GLY A 207 -8.52 -8.53 -13.83
C GLY A 207 -9.59 -9.60 -13.91
N GLU A 208 -9.60 -10.41 -12.88
CA GLU A 208 -10.61 -11.41 -12.62
C GLU A 208 -11.43 -10.96 -11.43
N TYR A 209 -12.73 -10.82 -11.64
CA TYR A 209 -13.70 -10.51 -10.60
C TYR A 209 -14.52 -11.76 -10.34
N THR A 210 -14.61 -12.19 -9.09
CA THR A 210 -15.38 -13.36 -8.69
C THR A 210 -16.33 -13.01 -7.57
N LEU A 211 -17.62 -13.28 -7.75
CA LEU A 211 -18.60 -13.24 -6.68
C LEU A 211 -18.88 -14.66 -6.20
N TYR A 212 -18.74 -14.89 -4.91
CA TYR A 212 -19.09 -16.11 -4.21
C TYR A 212 -20.42 -15.93 -3.47
N VAL A 213 -21.35 -16.85 -3.68
CA VAL A 213 -22.70 -16.85 -3.08
C VAL A 213 -22.92 -18.18 -2.37
N ASP A 214 -23.42 -18.11 -1.14
CA ASP A 214 -23.75 -19.29 -0.34
C ASP A 214 -24.80 -20.14 -1.06
N GLN A 215 -24.51 -21.44 -1.22
CA GLN A 215 -25.40 -22.35 -1.93
C GLN A 215 -26.74 -22.55 -1.22
N THR A 216 -26.77 -22.40 0.11
CA THR A 216 -27.94 -22.75 0.93
C THR A 216 -28.94 -21.59 1.01
N HIS A 217 -28.45 -20.37 1.21
CA HIS A 217 -29.28 -19.19 1.46
C HIS A 217 -29.30 -18.20 0.29
N GLU A 218 -28.56 -18.47 -0.80
CA GLU A 218 -28.40 -17.58 -1.95
C GLU A 218 -27.89 -16.17 -1.57
N GLN A 219 -27.16 -16.05 -0.46
CA GLN A 219 -26.60 -14.78 0.04
C GLN A 219 -25.17 -14.58 -0.45
N PRO A 220 -24.76 -13.34 -0.82
CA PRO A 220 -23.37 -13.07 -1.16
C PRO A 220 -22.48 -13.32 0.06
N VAL A 221 -21.29 -13.89 -0.18
CA VAL A 221 -20.31 -14.21 0.86
C VAL A 221 -19.04 -13.41 0.65
N ARG A 222 -18.51 -13.38 -0.58
CA ARG A 222 -17.31 -12.61 -0.93
C ARG A 222 -17.35 -12.13 -2.36
N PHE A 223 -16.96 -10.89 -2.59
CA PHE A 223 -16.59 -10.36 -3.89
C PHE A 223 -15.08 -10.20 -3.93
N HIS A 224 -14.40 -10.80 -4.90
CA HIS A 224 -12.94 -10.88 -4.96
C HIS A 224 -12.44 -10.40 -6.31
N TYR A 225 -11.50 -9.48 -6.28
CA TYR A 225 -10.76 -9.04 -7.45
C TYR A 225 -9.30 -9.46 -7.34
N VAL A 226 -8.79 -10.00 -8.44
CA VAL A 226 -7.36 -10.24 -8.65
C VAL A 226 -6.98 -9.69 -10.02
N GLY A 227 -6.09 -8.71 -10.06
CA GLY A 227 -5.65 -8.05 -11.27
C GLY A 227 -4.15 -8.07 -11.46
N ARG A 228 -3.72 -8.05 -12.71
CA ARG A 228 -2.31 -7.85 -13.09
C ARG A 228 -2.21 -6.76 -14.14
N ASN A 229 -1.17 -5.94 -14.02
CA ASN A 229 -0.74 -5.07 -15.11
C ASN A 229 -0.26 -5.92 -16.29
N ALA A 230 -1.08 -5.97 -17.34
CA ALA A 230 -0.90 -6.82 -18.50
C ALA A 230 0.39 -6.54 -19.29
N MET A 231 0.84 -5.29 -19.27
CA MET A 231 1.84 -4.78 -20.21
C MET A 231 3.27 -4.85 -19.67
N LEU A 232 3.46 -4.85 -18.34
CA LEU A 232 4.78 -4.67 -17.69
C LEU A 232 5.32 -5.91 -16.96
N GLY A 233 4.96 -7.13 -17.35
CA GLY A 233 5.52 -8.34 -16.73
C GLY A 233 5.14 -8.57 -15.26
N GLY A 234 4.20 -7.79 -14.71
CA GLY A 234 3.62 -7.96 -13.37
C GLY A 234 4.56 -7.62 -12.23
N SER A 235 4.81 -6.32 -11.97
CA SER A 235 5.54 -5.89 -10.77
C SER A 235 4.83 -6.30 -9.46
N HIS A 236 3.50 -6.44 -9.47
CA HIS A 236 2.70 -7.06 -8.40
C HIS A 236 1.27 -7.35 -8.90
N ILE A 237 0.55 -8.19 -8.17
CA ILE A 237 -0.88 -8.46 -8.36
C ILE A 237 -1.64 -7.43 -7.50
N ASP A 238 -2.62 -6.74 -8.07
CA ASP A 238 -3.58 -5.99 -7.27
C ASP A 238 -4.66 -6.95 -6.79
N GLU A 239 -4.83 -7.06 -5.49
CA GLU A 239 -5.85 -7.91 -4.88
C GLU A 239 -6.67 -7.12 -3.86
N TYR A 240 -7.98 -7.26 -3.95
CA TYR A 240 -8.90 -6.79 -2.92
C TYR A 240 -10.14 -7.68 -2.88
N PHE A 241 -10.77 -7.75 -1.72
CA PHE A 241 -12.04 -8.45 -1.59
C PHE A 241 -12.96 -7.79 -0.58
N ILE A 242 -14.27 -7.90 -0.85
CA ILE A 242 -15.35 -7.45 0.02
C ILE A 242 -16.01 -8.69 0.59
N ASP A 243 -15.90 -8.86 1.91
CA ASP A 243 -16.63 -9.89 2.64
C ASP A 243 -18.01 -9.37 3.02
N TYR A 244 -19.05 -10.13 2.73
CA TYR A 244 -20.42 -9.80 3.12
C TYR A 244 -20.74 -10.53 4.42
N ASN A 245 -20.69 -9.80 5.54
CA ASN A 245 -20.97 -10.37 6.87
C ASN A 245 -22.46 -10.71 7.00
N TYR A 246 -23.32 -9.80 6.54
CA TYR A 246 -24.75 -10.05 6.33
C TYR A 246 -25.33 -9.05 5.32
N VAL A 247 -26.44 -9.46 4.70
CA VAL A 247 -27.34 -8.60 3.91
C VAL A 247 -28.76 -8.90 4.37
N ARG A 248 -29.55 -7.87 4.67
CA ARG A 248 -30.96 -8.00 5.04
C ARG A 248 -31.80 -7.09 4.15
N GLU A 249 -32.64 -7.71 3.33
CA GLU A 249 -33.63 -7.02 2.51
C GLU A 249 -34.75 -6.46 3.40
N GLY A 250 -35.17 -5.23 3.11
CA GLY A 250 -36.31 -4.62 3.78
C GLY A 250 -36.30 -3.10 3.72
N PRO A 251 -37.42 -2.47 4.10
CA PRO A 251 -37.53 -1.02 4.13
C PRO A 251 -36.57 -0.42 5.17
N ILE A 252 -35.87 0.64 4.78
CA ILE A 252 -35.01 1.39 5.68
C ILE A 252 -35.77 2.62 6.19
N SER A 253 -35.72 2.82 7.51
CA SER A 253 -36.34 4.01 8.12
C SER A 253 -35.68 5.29 7.59
N ALA A 254 -36.48 6.24 7.13
CA ALA A 254 -35.99 7.53 6.63
C ALA A 254 -35.11 8.29 7.65
N HIS A 255 -35.29 8.02 8.95
CA HIS A 255 -34.46 8.58 10.02
C HIS A 255 -32.98 8.16 9.94
N VAL A 256 -32.67 7.01 9.34
CA VAL A 256 -31.28 6.57 9.13
C VAL A 256 -30.50 7.59 8.30
N PHE A 257 -31.15 8.20 7.31
CA PHE A 257 -30.52 9.17 6.40
C PHE A 257 -30.57 10.61 6.90
N SER A 258 -31.54 10.98 7.75
CA SER A 258 -31.77 12.38 8.13
C SER A 258 -31.37 12.75 9.57
N SER A 259 -31.33 11.79 10.50
CA SER A 259 -31.23 12.07 11.94
C SER A 259 -29.92 12.73 12.37
N LEU A 260 -28.79 12.32 11.78
CA LEU A 260 -27.47 12.88 12.09
C LEU A 260 -27.32 14.30 11.50
N PRO A 261 -27.47 14.52 10.17
CA PRO A 261 -27.33 15.86 9.60
C PRO A 261 -28.29 16.89 10.22
N SER A 262 -29.54 16.50 10.51
CA SER A 262 -30.55 17.41 11.07
C SER A 262 -30.22 17.94 12.47
N ARG A 263 -29.27 17.32 13.18
CA ARG A 263 -28.82 17.75 14.52
C ARG A 263 -27.45 18.42 14.51
N MET A 264 -26.81 18.54 13.35
CA MET A 264 -25.46 19.09 13.21
C MET A 264 -25.48 20.39 12.40
N ASN A 265 -24.52 21.28 12.68
CA ASN A 265 -24.29 22.45 11.83
C ASN A 265 -23.39 22.04 10.66
N CYS A 266 -24.01 21.67 9.53
CA CYS A 266 -23.30 21.22 8.35
C CYS A 266 -22.78 22.41 7.55
N THR A 267 -21.46 22.45 7.33
CA THR A 267 -20.80 23.51 6.57
C THR A 267 -20.48 23.04 5.16
N ARG A 268 -20.57 23.94 4.17
CA ARG A 268 -20.09 23.62 2.83
C ARG A 268 -18.59 23.40 2.92
N MET A 269 -18.07 22.37 2.27
CA MET A 269 -16.63 22.22 2.14
C MET A 269 -16.04 23.48 1.48
N GLY A 270 -15.17 24.18 2.20
CA GLY A 270 -14.51 25.39 1.72
C GLY A 270 -13.01 25.33 1.98
N GLY A 271 -12.21 25.66 0.97
CA GLY A 271 -10.74 25.76 1.07
C GLY A 271 -9.98 24.48 0.68
N SER A 272 -8.70 24.64 0.36
CA SER A 272 -7.74 23.59 -0.03
C SER A 272 -7.35 22.62 1.08
N ASP A 273 -7.85 22.81 2.30
CA ASP A 273 -7.27 22.23 3.53
C ASP A 273 -8.27 21.31 4.29
N GLY A 274 -9.35 20.88 3.62
CA GLY A 274 -10.32 19.93 4.17
C GLY A 274 -9.84 18.47 4.06
N PRO A 275 -10.06 17.60 5.07
CA PRO A 275 -9.54 16.22 5.10
C PRO A 275 -10.03 15.30 3.96
N THR A 276 -11.08 15.68 3.23
CA THR A 276 -11.80 14.78 2.31
C THR A 276 -12.30 15.49 1.06
N HIS A 277 -11.38 16.03 0.25
CA HIS A 277 -11.66 16.27 -1.17
C HIS A 277 -11.61 15.00 -2.03
N MET A 278 -11.44 13.84 -1.40
CA MET A 278 -11.24 12.61 -2.12
C MET A 278 -12.56 12.02 -2.63
N PRO A 279 -12.56 11.43 -3.82
CA PRO A 279 -13.79 11.04 -4.50
C PRO A 279 -14.52 9.95 -3.73
N ARG A 280 -15.77 10.24 -3.39
CA ARG A 280 -16.66 9.38 -2.62
C ARG A 280 -17.15 8.13 -3.38
N LEU A 281 -16.44 7.77 -4.46
CA LEU A 281 -16.75 6.70 -5.41
C LEU A 281 -15.95 5.41 -5.14
N ASP A 282 -15.36 5.25 -3.96
CA ASP A 282 -14.40 4.17 -3.65
C ASP A 282 -14.94 2.79 -3.95
N LEU A 283 -16.11 2.44 -3.41
CA LEU A 283 -16.70 1.10 -3.56
C LEU A 283 -17.16 0.85 -5.00
N HIS A 284 -17.78 1.84 -5.65
CA HIS A 284 -18.18 1.70 -7.05
C HIS A 284 -16.98 1.54 -7.99
N SER A 285 -15.88 2.24 -7.71
CA SER A 285 -14.61 2.10 -8.45
C SER A 285 -13.97 0.72 -8.29
N MET A 286 -14.36 -0.08 -7.31
CA MET A 286 -13.87 -1.45 -7.12
C MET A 286 -14.64 -2.47 -7.98
N MET A 287 -15.72 -2.06 -8.63
CA MET A 287 -16.54 -2.93 -9.48
C MET A 287 -16.16 -2.80 -10.97
N PRO A 288 -16.45 -3.82 -11.81
CA PRO A 288 -16.17 -3.76 -13.25
C PRO A 288 -16.81 -2.58 -13.98
N GLU A 289 -18.00 -2.15 -13.57
CA GLU A 289 -18.74 -1.03 -14.14
C GLU A 289 -18.18 0.35 -13.72
N GLY A 290 -17.30 0.41 -12.72
CA GLY A 290 -16.73 1.65 -12.19
C GLY A 290 -15.62 2.26 -13.05
N VAL A 291 -15.30 1.69 -14.22
CA VAL A 291 -14.17 2.09 -15.08
C VAL A 291 -14.25 3.56 -15.52
N SER A 292 -15.44 4.06 -15.85
CA SER A 292 -15.60 5.48 -16.24
C SER A 292 -15.28 6.42 -15.08
N ALA A 293 -15.73 6.09 -13.87
CA ALA A 293 -15.42 6.88 -12.68
C ALA A 293 -13.92 6.90 -12.41
N LYS A 294 -13.26 5.72 -12.48
CA LYS A 294 -11.81 5.63 -12.33
C LYS A 294 -11.07 6.56 -13.29
N LYS A 295 -11.44 6.53 -14.57
CA LYS A 295 -10.81 7.36 -15.59
C LYS A 295 -10.98 8.85 -15.29
N SER A 296 -12.19 9.30 -14.97
CA SER A 296 -12.46 10.71 -14.68
C SER A 296 -11.64 11.24 -13.50
N LEU A 297 -11.46 10.43 -12.45
CA LEU A 297 -10.63 10.80 -11.29
C LEU A 297 -9.16 10.94 -11.64
N PHE A 298 -8.65 10.01 -12.46
CA PHE A 298 -7.28 10.08 -12.93
C PHE A 298 -7.05 11.26 -13.88
N ASP A 299 -7.98 11.52 -14.81
CA ASP A 299 -7.90 12.67 -15.71
C ASP A 299 -7.86 14.00 -14.92
N ALA A 300 -8.66 14.12 -13.84
CA ALA A 300 -8.64 15.27 -12.96
C ALA A 300 -7.30 15.42 -12.21
N PHE A 301 -6.72 14.31 -11.73
CA PHE A 301 -5.39 14.28 -11.13
C PHE A 301 -4.31 14.74 -12.13
N VAL A 302 -4.33 14.18 -13.35
CA VAL A 302 -3.40 14.53 -14.43
C VAL A 302 -3.47 16.03 -14.75
N ALA A 303 -4.68 16.58 -14.86
CA ALA A 303 -4.88 18.00 -15.10
C ALA A 303 -4.37 18.87 -13.93
N THR A 304 -4.69 18.50 -12.70
CA THR A 304 -4.30 19.24 -11.48
C THR A 304 -2.78 19.31 -11.30
N HIS A 305 -2.08 18.21 -11.57
CA HIS A 305 -0.63 18.11 -11.39
C HIS A 305 0.17 18.29 -12.68
N GLY A 306 -0.47 18.67 -13.79
CA GLY A 306 0.19 18.89 -15.08
C GLY A 306 0.96 17.66 -15.60
N LYS A 307 0.48 16.45 -15.30
CA LYS A 307 1.20 15.20 -15.62
C LYS A 307 1.21 14.95 -17.13
N ARG A 308 2.32 14.40 -17.61
CA ARG A 308 2.50 13.96 -19.00
C ARG A 308 3.22 12.63 -19.00
N TYR A 309 2.72 11.70 -19.81
CA TYR A 309 3.24 10.34 -19.92
C TYR A 309 3.70 10.08 -21.34
N ALA A 310 4.74 9.28 -21.50
CA ALA A 310 5.41 9.07 -22.79
C ALA A 310 4.53 8.31 -23.78
N ASN A 311 3.70 7.39 -23.30
CA ASN A 311 2.87 6.52 -24.12
C ASN A 311 1.66 5.99 -23.33
N ALA A 312 0.79 5.24 -24.03
CA ALA A 312 -0.41 4.65 -23.45
C ALA A 312 -0.08 3.63 -22.33
N GLU A 313 1.03 2.90 -22.46
CA GLU A 313 1.47 1.90 -21.48
C GLU A 313 1.80 2.55 -20.13
N GLU A 314 2.61 3.62 -20.14
CA GLU A 314 2.90 4.39 -18.94
C GLU A 314 1.61 5.01 -18.38
N THR A 315 0.74 5.56 -19.23
CA THR A 315 -0.54 6.15 -18.80
C THR A 315 -1.40 5.14 -18.03
N THR A 316 -1.49 3.90 -18.53
CA THR A 316 -2.18 2.80 -17.85
C THR A 316 -1.52 2.48 -16.50
N GLN A 317 -0.20 2.34 -16.45
CA GLN A 317 0.52 2.07 -15.19
C GLN A 317 0.26 3.17 -14.14
N ARG A 318 0.31 4.43 -14.56
CA ARG A 318 0.09 5.61 -13.72
C ARG A 318 -1.33 5.67 -13.18
N LEU A 319 -2.32 5.32 -14.01
CA LEU A 319 -3.71 5.21 -13.60
C LEU A 319 -3.90 4.14 -12.54
N VAL A 320 -3.30 2.95 -12.71
CA VAL A 320 -3.40 1.86 -11.73
C VAL A 320 -2.79 2.25 -10.39
N ASN A 321 -1.56 2.77 -10.41
CA ASN A 321 -0.89 3.28 -9.21
C ASN A 321 -1.73 4.37 -8.53
N PHE A 322 -2.29 5.30 -9.30
CA PHE A 322 -3.17 6.35 -8.78
C PHE A 322 -4.35 5.78 -8.02
N HIS A 323 -5.10 4.84 -8.59
CA HIS A 323 -6.24 4.25 -7.91
C HIS A 323 -5.84 3.44 -6.67
N HIS A 324 -4.72 2.73 -6.73
CA HIS A 324 -4.18 2.03 -5.56
C HIS A 324 -3.88 3.01 -4.41
N ASN A 325 -3.13 4.08 -4.70
CA ASN A 325 -2.75 5.08 -3.69
C ASN A 325 -3.96 5.89 -3.22
N LEU A 326 -4.91 6.20 -4.10
CA LEU A 326 -6.15 6.90 -3.77
C LEU A 326 -6.96 6.14 -2.72
N ARG A 327 -7.09 4.81 -2.88
CA ARG A 327 -7.76 3.94 -1.90
C ARG A 327 -7.04 3.95 -0.56
N PHE A 328 -5.71 3.86 -0.55
CA PHE A 328 -4.91 3.95 0.68
C PHE A 328 -5.13 5.27 1.42
N ILE A 329 -5.06 6.40 0.70
CA ILE A 329 -5.28 7.74 1.26
C ILE A 329 -6.67 7.83 1.88
N ASN A 330 -7.68 7.40 1.14
CA ASN A 330 -9.07 7.40 1.58
C ASN A 330 -9.28 6.57 2.83
N ALA A 331 -8.74 5.36 2.84
CA ALA A 331 -8.89 4.44 3.94
C ALA A 331 -8.18 4.92 5.21
N LYS A 332 -6.96 5.46 5.09
CA LYS A 332 -6.26 6.06 6.23
C LYS A 332 -7.00 7.27 6.79
N ASN A 333 -7.59 8.13 5.94
CA ASN A 333 -8.36 9.28 6.41
C ASN A 333 -9.62 8.87 7.17
N ARG A 334 -10.23 7.73 6.82
CA ARG A 334 -11.40 7.17 7.51
C ARG A 334 -11.11 6.67 8.93
N GLN A 335 -9.84 6.46 9.29
CA GLN A 335 -9.46 5.94 10.60
C GLN A 335 -9.56 6.99 11.74
N GLY A 336 -9.81 8.26 11.42
CA GLY A 336 -9.94 9.32 12.43
C GLY A 336 -8.63 9.62 13.17
N LEU A 337 -7.49 9.50 12.48
CA LEU A 337 -6.17 9.75 13.03
C LEU A 337 -5.94 11.25 13.31
N SER A 338 -4.91 11.57 14.09
CA SER A 338 -4.51 12.95 14.41
C SER A 338 -3.94 13.72 13.20
N TYR A 339 -3.70 13.03 12.10
CA TYR A 339 -3.26 13.57 10.81
C TYR A 339 -4.15 13.04 9.68
N HIS A 340 -4.09 13.70 8.53
CA HIS A 340 -4.76 13.25 7.31
C HIS A 340 -3.79 13.23 6.13
N LEU A 341 -4.14 12.42 5.16
CA LEU A 341 -3.46 12.25 3.89
C LEU A 341 -4.19 13.02 2.78
N ARG A 342 -3.49 13.35 1.70
CA ARG A 342 -4.08 13.94 0.49
C ARG A 342 -3.41 13.40 -0.77
N VAL A 343 -4.18 13.39 -1.86
CA VAL A 343 -3.59 13.22 -3.20
C VAL A 343 -2.63 14.37 -3.46
N ASN A 344 -1.41 14.03 -3.83
CA ASN A 344 -0.36 14.97 -4.20
C ASN A 344 0.42 14.44 -5.41
N GLN A 345 1.51 15.10 -5.77
CA GLN A 345 2.29 14.77 -6.97
C GLN A 345 2.85 13.34 -7.00
N PHE A 346 2.83 12.60 -5.89
CA PHE A 346 3.31 11.22 -5.81
C PHE A 346 2.23 10.16 -6.01
N ALA A 347 0.97 10.55 -6.18
CA ALA A 347 -0.16 9.61 -6.20
C ALA A 347 -0.13 8.64 -7.40
N ASP A 348 0.53 8.95 -8.51
CA ASP A 348 0.67 8.05 -9.68
C ASP A 348 1.96 7.20 -9.68
N LEU A 349 2.76 7.29 -8.63
CA LEU A 349 4.00 6.53 -8.49
C LEU A 349 3.74 5.18 -7.81
N SER A 350 4.52 4.16 -8.17
CA SER A 350 4.58 2.90 -7.43
C SER A 350 5.36 3.06 -6.12
N GLN A 351 5.33 2.05 -5.25
CA GLN A 351 6.15 2.01 -4.03
C GLN A 351 7.64 2.15 -4.35
N ASP A 352 8.15 1.38 -5.31
CA ASP A 352 9.56 1.42 -5.72
C ASP A 352 9.97 2.79 -6.28
N GLU A 353 9.10 3.41 -7.09
CA GLU A 353 9.37 4.74 -7.65
C GLU A 353 9.42 5.81 -6.56
N ARG A 354 8.54 5.73 -5.57
CA ARG A 354 8.54 6.59 -4.39
C ARG A 354 9.80 6.42 -3.56
N GLN A 355 10.18 5.18 -3.25
CA GLN A 355 11.40 4.89 -2.49
C GLN A 355 12.67 5.37 -3.20
N ARG A 356 12.68 5.40 -4.53
CA ARG A 356 13.80 5.99 -5.31
C ARG A 356 13.98 7.50 -5.11
N LEU A 357 13.04 8.20 -4.47
CA LEU A 357 13.22 9.60 -4.07
C LEU A 357 14.11 9.76 -2.80
N HIS A 358 14.39 8.64 -2.10
CA HIS A 358 14.95 8.58 -0.74
C HIS A 358 16.27 7.80 -0.67
N ARG A 359 17.07 7.75 -1.76
CA ARG A 359 18.18 6.78 -1.94
C ARG A 359 19.31 6.83 -0.89
N SER A 360 19.21 7.64 0.15
CA SER A 360 20.13 7.62 1.29
C SER A 360 20.25 6.25 1.99
N GLY A 361 19.24 5.38 1.88
CA GLY A 361 19.30 4.00 2.40
C GLY A 361 20.38 3.09 1.78
N ALA A 362 21.03 3.50 0.68
CA ALA A 362 22.20 2.82 0.14
C ALA A 362 23.50 3.12 0.91
N MET A 363 23.51 4.12 1.80
CA MET A 363 24.68 4.54 2.56
C MET A 363 24.58 4.09 4.01
N THR A 364 25.57 3.32 4.47
CA THR A 364 25.67 2.92 5.87
C THR A 364 26.06 4.12 6.75
N ARG A 365 25.23 4.45 7.73
CA ARG A 365 25.56 5.49 8.72
C ARG A 365 26.71 5.02 9.60
N LYS A 366 27.73 5.87 9.74
CA LYS A 366 28.85 5.58 10.63
C LYS A 366 28.44 5.82 12.08
N ALA A 367 28.78 4.89 12.97
CA ALA A 367 28.59 5.08 14.41
C ALA A 367 29.42 6.24 14.96
N ASP A 368 30.63 6.43 14.42
CA ASP A 368 31.46 7.62 14.64
C ASP A 368 31.48 8.43 13.34
N ASN A 369 30.80 9.58 13.36
CA ASN A 369 30.75 10.51 12.25
C ASN A 369 31.75 11.67 12.41
N SER A 370 32.68 11.61 13.38
CA SER A 370 33.68 12.65 13.65
C SER A 370 33.11 14.01 14.12
N ALA A 371 31.92 14.02 14.73
CA ALA A 371 31.41 15.20 15.42
C ALA A 371 32.32 15.61 16.59
N ASP A 372 32.46 16.91 16.82
CA ASP A 372 33.31 17.46 17.88
C ASP A 372 32.82 17.06 19.27
N PHE A 373 31.49 17.04 19.44
CA PHE A 373 30.83 16.62 20.67
C PHE A 373 29.37 16.22 20.44
N THR A 374 28.78 15.60 21.47
CA THR A 374 27.33 15.39 21.56
C THR A 374 26.73 16.46 22.46
N HIS A 375 25.67 17.13 21.98
CA HIS A 375 24.99 18.19 22.70
C HIS A 375 24.39 17.66 24.01
N ALA A 376 24.78 18.29 25.12
CA ALA A 376 24.27 17.94 26.44
C ALA A 376 22.98 18.70 26.73
N VAL A 377 21.98 18.00 27.29
CA VAL A 377 20.75 18.64 27.78
C VAL A 377 21.11 19.58 28.93
N SER A 378 20.71 20.84 28.80
CA SER A 378 20.92 21.90 29.79
C SER A 378 19.73 22.01 30.75
N SER A 379 19.74 23.03 31.62
CA SER A 379 18.61 23.36 32.49
C SER A 379 17.60 24.32 31.84
N VAL A 380 17.69 24.55 30.53
CA VAL A 380 16.80 25.47 29.82
C VAL A 380 15.36 24.96 29.86
N LEU A 381 14.41 25.88 30.06
CA LEU A 381 13.00 25.57 29.93
C LEU A 381 12.64 25.50 28.45
N VAL A 382 12.24 24.32 27.98
CA VAL A 382 11.71 24.15 26.62
C VAL A 382 10.26 24.64 26.60
N PRO A 383 9.93 25.71 25.85
CA PRO A 383 8.56 26.20 25.75
C PRO A 383 7.66 25.21 24.99
N ASP A 384 6.35 25.42 25.05
CA ASP A 384 5.38 24.60 24.31
C ASP A 384 5.35 24.88 22.81
N GLU A 385 5.80 26.07 22.41
CA GLU A 385 5.97 26.44 21.02
C GLU A 385 7.34 27.07 20.76
N ILE A 386 8.04 26.53 19.78
CA ILE A 386 9.23 27.12 19.15
C ILE A 386 8.96 27.06 17.66
N ASP A 387 9.08 28.19 16.97
CA ASP A 387 8.95 28.24 15.53
C ASP A 387 9.98 29.19 14.94
N TRP A 388 11.06 28.64 14.39
CA TRP A 388 12.14 29.42 13.79
C TRP A 388 11.72 30.12 12.50
N ARG A 389 10.61 29.73 11.86
CA ARG A 389 10.03 30.44 10.71
C ARG A 389 9.57 31.83 11.14
N LYS A 390 8.84 31.91 12.26
CA LYS A 390 8.37 33.18 12.85
C LYS A 390 9.52 34.08 13.30
N LYS A 391 10.70 33.52 13.55
CA LYS A 391 11.92 34.24 13.94
C LYS A 391 12.79 34.66 12.76
N GLY A 392 12.48 34.23 11.53
CA GLY A 392 13.24 34.59 10.32
C GLY A 392 14.45 33.69 10.01
N ALA A 393 14.64 32.58 10.73
CA ALA A 393 15.81 31.71 10.58
C ALA A 393 15.62 30.57 9.57
N VAL A 394 14.57 30.64 8.73
CA VAL A 394 14.19 29.55 7.82
C VAL A 394 13.90 30.13 6.45
N THR A 395 14.64 29.68 5.44
CA THR A 395 14.41 30.03 4.02
C THR A 395 13.10 29.42 3.50
N PRO A 396 12.57 29.86 2.34
CA PRO A 396 11.42 29.22 1.70
C PRO A 396 11.62 27.71 1.46
N VAL A 397 10.52 26.96 1.42
CA VAL A 397 10.53 25.54 1.04
C VAL A 397 10.99 25.41 -0.42
N LYS A 398 11.77 24.36 -0.69
CA LYS A 398 12.31 24.03 -2.01
C LYS A 398 11.82 22.66 -2.48
N ASP A 399 12.23 22.25 -3.66
CA ASP A 399 11.90 20.96 -4.26
C ASP A 399 13.17 20.24 -4.76
N GLN A 400 13.46 19.07 -4.19
CA GLN A 400 14.56 18.20 -4.63
C GLN A 400 14.25 17.48 -5.95
N GLY A 401 12.99 17.46 -6.38
CA GLY A 401 12.53 16.72 -7.55
C GLY A 401 12.76 15.22 -7.42
N SER A 402 13.22 14.58 -8.49
CA SER A 402 13.47 13.14 -8.54
C SER A 402 14.86 12.71 -8.05
N CYS A 403 15.65 13.64 -7.51
CA CYS A 403 17.01 13.41 -7.02
C CYS A 403 17.00 13.08 -5.53
N GLY A 404 17.70 12.02 -5.10
CA GLY A 404 17.87 11.66 -3.69
C GLY A 404 18.82 12.58 -2.92
N SER A 405 18.70 13.89 -3.10
CA SER A 405 19.60 14.89 -2.52
C SER A 405 19.05 15.60 -1.29
N CYS A 406 18.06 15.03 -0.60
CA CYS A 406 17.47 15.59 0.62
C CYS A 406 18.51 15.98 1.68
N TRP A 407 19.61 15.23 1.77
CA TRP A 407 20.78 15.53 2.62
C TRP A 407 21.36 16.94 2.38
N THR A 408 21.38 17.42 1.14
CA THR A 408 21.83 18.79 0.82
C THR A 408 20.89 19.85 1.40
N PHE A 409 19.58 19.59 1.42
CA PHE A 409 18.55 20.51 1.92
C PHE A 409 18.55 20.56 3.45
N GLY A 410 18.72 19.42 4.12
CA GLY A 410 18.94 19.37 5.58
C GLY A 410 20.20 20.12 5.99
N THR A 411 21.33 19.84 5.33
CA THR A 411 22.64 20.48 5.58
C THR A 411 22.59 21.99 5.39
N THR A 412 22.11 22.45 4.24
CA THR A 412 22.03 23.89 3.95
C THR A 412 21.05 24.57 4.89
N GLY A 413 19.88 23.96 5.16
CA GLY A 413 18.90 24.55 6.06
C GLY A 413 19.40 24.77 7.49
N THR A 414 20.18 23.82 8.05
CA THR A 414 20.75 23.99 9.40
C THR A 414 21.83 25.06 9.42
N LEU A 415 22.65 25.14 8.36
CA LEU A 415 23.68 26.17 8.23
C LEU A 415 23.08 27.57 8.02
N GLU A 416 22.03 27.69 7.20
CA GLU A 416 21.25 28.93 7.04
C GLU A 416 20.71 29.43 8.39
N GLY A 417 20.12 28.50 9.17
CA GLY A 417 19.61 28.79 10.52
C GLY A 417 20.71 29.24 11.48
N ALA A 418 21.84 28.53 11.50
CA ALA A 418 22.99 28.86 12.34
C ALA A 418 23.55 30.26 12.01
N ILE A 419 23.71 30.58 10.72
CA ILE A 419 24.19 31.92 10.28
C ILE A 419 23.21 32.98 10.71
N PHE A 420 21.90 32.75 10.52
CA PHE A 420 20.89 33.71 10.96
C PHE A 420 20.93 33.92 12.48
N VAL A 421 21.08 32.87 13.28
CA VAL A 421 21.15 33.00 14.74
C VAL A 421 22.36 33.85 15.16
N LYS A 422 23.54 33.62 14.56
CA LYS A 422 24.80 34.31 14.88
C LYS A 422 24.87 35.73 14.32
N GLU A 423 24.54 35.90 13.03
CA GLU A 423 24.82 37.12 12.26
C GLU A 423 23.56 37.95 11.94
N LYS A 424 22.36 37.42 12.20
CA LYS A 424 21.07 38.04 11.83
C LYS A 424 20.89 38.25 10.32
N GLN A 425 21.62 37.50 9.51
CA GLN A 425 21.50 37.48 8.06
C GLN A 425 21.02 36.09 7.60
N LEU A 426 20.00 36.05 6.74
CA LEU A 426 19.50 34.81 6.16
C LEU A 426 20.05 34.67 4.73
N PHE A 427 20.88 33.66 4.51
CA PHE A 427 21.37 33.32 3.17
C PHE A 427 20.53 32.21 2.56
N ASN A 428 20.45 32.19 1.23
CA ASN A 428 19.85 31.10 0.47
C ASN A 428 20.99 30.23 -0.10
N LEU A 429 21.44 29.22 0.65
CA LEU A 429 22.63 28.44 0.32
C LEU A 429 22.35 27.46 -0.82
N SER A 430 23.39 27.17 -1.62
CA SER A 430 23.27 26.34 -2.82
C SER A 430 23.34 24.84 -2.47
N GLN A 431 22.22 24.14 -2.66
CA GLN A 431 22.19 22.68 -2.60
C GLN A 431 22.99 22.05 -3.75
N GLN A 432 22.99 22.70 -4.92
CA GLN A 432 23.73 22.26 -6.11
C GLN A 432 25.24 22.25 -5.85
N ASN A 433 25.75 23.20 -5.06
CA ASN A 433 27.16 23.22 -4.69
C ASN A 433 27.58 21.94 -3.95
N LEU A 434 26.79 21.49 -2.98
CA LEU A 434 27.07 20.24 -2.27
C LEU A 434 26.91 19.03 -3.19
N LEU A 435 25.86 19.04 -4.02
CA LEU A 435 25.56 17.98 -4.97
C LEU A 435 26.71 17.72 -5.96
N ASP A 436 27.36 18.78 -6.43
CA ASP A 436 28.40 18.71 -7.45
C ASP A 436 29.80 18.52 -6.87
N CYS A 437 30.09 19.06 -5.69
CA CYS A 437 31.47 19.20 -5.20
C CYS A 437 31.87 18.25 -4.06
N SER A 438 30.94 17.63 -3.34
CA SER A 438 31.28 16.88 -2.10
C SER A 438 31.49 15.37 -2.30
N TRP A 439 31.70 14.93 -3.54
CA TRP A 439 31.92 13.51 -3.89
C TRP A 439 33.10 12.90 -3.15
N ASP A 440 34.24 13.59 -3.12
CA ASP A 440 35.48 13.11 -2.49
C ASP A 440 35.40 13.02 -0.95
N PHE A 441 34.30 13.50 -0.36
CA PHE A 441 34.01 13.41 1.07
C PHE A 441 33.01 12.29 1.41
N GLY A 442 32.59 11.51 0.41
CA GLY A 442 31.76 10.31 0.60
C GLY A 442 30.27 10.49 0.29
N ASN A 443 29.84 11.67 -0.17
CA ASN A 443 28.48 11.87 -0.67
C ASN A 443 28.36 11.38 -2.13
N ASN A 444 27.17 10.91 -2.51
CA ASN A 444 26.89 10.32 -3.82
C ASN A 444 25.79 11.08 -4.58
N ALA A 445 25.75 12.41 -4.41
CA ALA A 445 24.81 13.30 -5.07
C ALA A 445 23.33 12.83 -4.97
N CYS A 446 22.72 12.45 -6.11
CA CYS A 446 21.33 11.97 -6.17
C CYS A 446 21.13 10.53 -5.67
N GLU A 447 22.20 9.77 -5.46
CA GLU A 447 22.16 8.43 -4.87
C GLU A 447 22.28 8.47 -3.34
N GLY A 448 22.23 9.67 -2.74
CA GLY A 448 22.26 9.86 -1.29
C GLY A 448 23.53 10.53 -0.79
N GLY A 449 23.49 10.94 0.47
CA GLY A 449 24.58 11.63 1.16
C GLY A 449 24.23 11.83 2.62
N MET A 450 25.19 12.35 3.37
CA MET A 450 25.06 12.62 4.80
C MET A 450 25.49 14.06 5.08
N ASP A 451 24.82 14.69 6.05
CA ASP A 451 25.11 16.06 6.46
C ASP A 451 26.53 16.23 7.01
N TYR A 452 27.04 15.27 7.79
CA TYR A 452 28.41 15.31 8.30
C TYR A 452 29.48 15.27 7.19
N HIS A 453 29.28 14.49 6.13
CA HIS A 453 30.18 14.51 4.96
C HIS A 453 30.13 15.86 4.23
N ALA A 454 28.95 16.48 4.18
CA ALA A 454 28.80 17.81 3.63
C ALA A 454 29.51 18.86 4.51
N PHE A 455 29.40 18.76 5.83
CA PHE A 455 30.10 19.66 6.76
C PHE A 455 31.61 19.54 6.63
N ASP A 456 32.17 18.33 6.54
CA ASP A 456 33.61 18.13 6.32
C ASP A 456 34.08 18.85 5.03
N TRP A 457 33.30 18.76 3.95
CA TRP A 457 33.58 19.47 2.71
C TRP A 457 33.54 20.99 2.90
N ILE A 458 32.53 21.53 3.60
CA ILE A 458 32.39 22.97 3.86
C ILE A 458 33.56 23.49 4.71
N ILE A 459 33.97 22.74 5.75
CA ILE A 459 35.13 23.07 6.60
C ILE A 459 36.39 23.14 5.74
N ALA A 460 36.66 22.10 4.95
CA ALA A 460 37.86 22.01 4.13
C ALA A 460 37.95 23.09 3.04
N ASN A 461 36.80 23.54 2.52
CA ASN A 461 36.73 24.52 1.43
C ASN A 461 36.49 25.96 1.90
N GLY A 462 36.37 26.18 3.22
CA GLY A 462 36.24 27.52 3.79
C GLY A 462 34.87 28.17 3.56
N GLY A 463 33.80 27.37 3.45
CA GLY A 463 32.43 27.82 3.28
C GLY A 463 31.70 27.16 2.11
N ILE A 464 30.51 27.68 1.81
CA ILE A 464 29.63 27.23 0.73
C ILE A 464 29.06 28.44 -0.01
N GLU A 465 28.83 28.31 -1.32
CA GLU A 465 28.21 29.38 -2.11
C GLU A 465 26.69 29.49 -1.92
N THR A 466 26.15 30.68 -2.20
CA THR A 466 24.70 30.88 -2.26
C THR A 466 24.14 30.40 -3.60
N THR A 467 22.82 30.22 -3.66
CA THR A 467 22.12 29.90 -4.92
C THR A 467 22.39 30.98 -5.99
N ASP A 468 22.55 32.24 -5.57
CA ASP A 468 22.80 33.35 -6.50
C ASP A 468 24.19 33.31 -7.14
N THR A 469 25.21 32.80 -6.43
CA THR A 469 26.59 32.78 -6.94
C THR A 469 26.97 31.45 -7.61
N TYR A 470 26.45 30.33 -7.12
CA TYR A 470 26.66 29.00 -7.71
C TYR A 470 25.69 28.73 -8.87
N GLY A 471 24.49 29.31 -8.82
CA GLY A 471 23.43 29.09 -9.80
C GLY A 471 22.31 28.17 -9.30
N THR A 472 21.32 28.02 -10.17
CA THR A 472 20.06 27.32 -9.86
C THR A 472 20.27 25.83 -9.62
N TYR A 473 19.56 25.29 -8.63
CA TYR A 473 19.48 23.84 -8.41
C TYR A 473 18.87 23.13 -9.64
N ARG A 474 19.55 22.08 -10.12
CA ARG A 474 19.24 21.38 -11.36
C ARG A 474 18.64 20.01 -11.16
N ASN A 475 18.57 19.50 -9.92
CA ASN A 475 18.14 18.14 -9.57
C ASN A 475 18.91 17.00 -10.25
N VAL A 476 20.11 17.29 -10.75
CA VAL A 476 21.05 16.32 -11.31
C VAL A 476 22.47 16.76 -10.97
N PRO A 477 23.44 15.84 -10.83
CA PRO A 477 24.84 16.20 -10.66
C PRO A 477 25.38 16.92 -11.90
N ASP A 478 26.21 17.94 -11.69
CA ASP A 478 26.91 18.70 -12.72
C ASP A 478 28.39 18.89 -12.33
N TYR A 479 29.17 19.56 -13.18
CA TYR A 479 30.56 19.87 -12.90
C TYR A 479 30.68 20.85 -11.73
N CYS A 480 31.46 20.47 -10.72
CA CYS A 480 31.82 21.35 -9.62
C CYS A 480 32.55 22.59 -10.15
N HIS A 481 32.01 23.78 -9.85
CA HIS A 481 32.58 25.07 -10.22
C HIS A 481 32.61 26.05 -9.04
N PHE A 482 32.77 25.50 -7.84
CA PHE A 482 32.85 26.25 -6.59
C PHE A 482 33.95 27.31 -6.60
N ASN A 483 33.63 28.49 -6.09
CA ASN A 483 34.56 29.60 -5.92
C ASN A 483 34.64 30.04 -4.46
N ALA A 484 35.75 29.70 -3.79
CA ALA A 484 36.00 30.04 -2.40
C ALA A 484 35.92 31.55 -2.08
N SER A 485 36.17 32.44 -3.05
CA SER A 485 36.05 33.90 -2.84
C SER A 485 34.61 34.39 -2.68
N ARG A 486 33.62 33.57 -3.05
CA ARG A 486 32.18 33.85 -2.95
C ARG A 486 31.49 33.04 -1.85
N ALA A 487 32.24 32.19 -1.15
CA ALA A 487 31.73 31.31 -0.12
C ALA A 487 31.33 32.09 1.14
N VAL A 488 30.24 31.65 1.78
CA VAL A 488 29.73 32.12 3.07
C VAL A 488 29.62 30.95 4.05
N GLY A 489 29.23 31.22 5.30
CA GLY A 489 28.91 30.15 6.26
C GLY A 489 30.12 29.29 6.67
N LYS A 490 31.26 29.93 6.95
CA LYS A 490 32.46 29.25 7.44
C LYS A 490 32.14 28.52 8.75
N MET A 491 32.57 27.26 8.83
CA MET A 491 32.40 26.41 10.00
C MET A 491 33.73 25.82 10.45
N THR A 492 33.81 25.52 11.74
CA THR A 492 34.98 24.89 12.38
C THR A 492 34.73 23.44 12.78
N GLY A 493 33.48 23.01 12.81
CA GLY A 493 33.06 21.67 13.25
C GLY A 493 31.55 21.54 13.28
N PHE A 494 31.06 20.47 13.87
CA PHE A 494 29.63 20.19 14.06
C PHE A 494 29.41 19.32 15.30
N ALA A 495 28.17 19.29 15.79
CA ALA A 495 27.78 18.53 16.97
C ALA A 495 26.61 17.58 16.68
N ASN A 496 26.61 16.44 17.36
CA ASN A 496 25.52 15.47 17.33
C ASN A 496 24.45 15.78 18.40
N VAL A 497 23.22 15.39 18.12
CA VAL A 497 22.07 15.45 19.03
C VAL A 497 21.36 14.10 19.00
N THR A 498 21.31 13.43 20.15
CA THR A 498 21.03 11.97 20.22
C THR A 498 19.83 11.58 21.07
N SER A 499 18.99 12.54 21.47
CA SER A 499 17.74 12.26 22.19
C SER A 499 16.71 13.35 21.94
N VAL A 500 15.42 13.03 22.15
CA VAL A 500 14.33 14.02 22.05
C VAL A 500 14.55 15.20 23.01
N ALA A 501 15.04 14.94 24.22
CA ALA A 501 15.33 15.99 25.19
C ALA A 501 16.45 16.92 24.68
N ALA A 502 17.52 16.36 24.11
CA ALA A 502 18.62 17.12 23.52
C ALA A 502 18.20 17.86 22.24
N LEU A 503 17.31 17.27 21.42
CA LEU A 503 16.72 17.92 20.25
C LEU A 503 15.95 19.17 20.66
N ASN A 504 15.10 19.04 21.68
CA ASN A 504 14.32 20.15 22.19
C ASN A 504 15.19 21.24 22.81
N ASP A 505 16.23 20.87 23.57
CA ASP A 505 17.21 21.82 24.11
C ASP A 505 17.91 22.57 22.98
N ALA A 506 18.49 21.86 22.03
CA ALA A 506 19.22 22.45 20.91
C ALA A 506 18.33 23.34 20.03
N LEU A 507 17.05 22.99 19.84
CA LEU A 507 16.09 23.87 19.14
C LEU A 507 15.85 25.19 19.89
N VAL A 508 16.00 25.22 21.22
CA VAL A 508 15.91 26.45 22.03
C VAL A 508 17.23 27.21 22.01
N THR A 509 18.35 26.51 22.26
CA THR A 509 19.64 27.11 22.58
C THR A 509 20.51 27.38 21.37
N VAL A 510 20.30 26.64 20.27
CA VAL A 510 21.12 26.71 19.05
C VAL A 510 20.34 27.26 17.87
N GLY A 511 19.24 26.62 17.46
CA GLY A 511 18.58 26.96 16.21
C GLY A 511 17.93 25.77 15.50
N PRO A 512 17.55 25.92 14.22
CA PRO A 512 17.16 24.80 13.37
C PRO A 512 18.25 23.72 13.28
N LEU A 513 17.86 22.46 13.17
CA LEU A 513 18.76 21.29 13.22
C LEU A 513 18.53 20.39 12.01
N SER A 514 19.60 19.88 11.41
CA SER A 514 19.49 18.82 10.39
C SER A 514 19.09 17.53 11.11
N VAL A 515 18.08 16.83 10.61
CA VAL A 515 17.62 15.55 11.19
C VAL A 515 17.40 14.54 10.08
N SER A 516 17.62 13.26 10.38
CA SER A 516 17.22 12.17 9.49
C SER A 516 16.01 11.43 10.07
N ILE A 517 15.08 11.04 9.20
CA ILE A 517 13.84 10.34 9.56
C ILE A 517 13.62 9.11 8.67
N ASP A 518 12.78 8.19 9.15
CA ASP A 518 12.11 7.20 8.30
C ASP A 518 10.91 7.86 7.59
N ALA A 519 11.03 8.01 6.27
CA ALA A 519 9.99 8.50 5.38
C ALA A 519 9.50 7.42 4.39
N SER A 520 9.83 6.15 4.66
CA SER A 520 9.56 5.03 3.74
C SER A 520 8.08 4.67 3.60
N LEU A 521 7.26 5.08 4.58
CA LEU A 521 5.85 4.70 4.65
C LEU A 521 4.97 5.54 3.71
N PRO A 522 4.00 4.93 2.99
CA PRO A 522 3.06 5.66 2.14
C PRO A 522 2.32 6.80 2.84
N SER A 523 2.03 6.67 4.16
CA SER A 523 1.41 7.73 4.96
C SER A 523 2.27 9.00 5.05
N PHE A 524 3.60 8.89 4.99
CA PHE A 524 4.47 10.06 4.95
C PHE A 524 4.43 10.73 3.57
N TYR A 525 4.53 9.97 2.47
CA TYR A 525 4.44 10.52 1.11
C TYR A 525 3.16 11.30 0.87
N PHE A 526 2.04 10.80 1.37
CA PHE A 526 0.73 11.41 1.17
C PHE A 526 0.30 12.33 2.30
N TYR A 527 1.17 12.63 3.27
CA TYR A 527 0.83 13.52 4.37
C TYR A 527 0.26 14.85 3.85
N GLY A 528 -0.96 15.17 4.29
CA GLY A 528 -1.70 16.37 3.91
C GLY A 528 -1.71 17.43 5.01
N GLY A 529 -1.77 17.01 6.28
CA GLY A 529 -1.70 17.91 7.43
C GLY A 529 -2.09 17.26 8.75
N GLY A 530 -2.07 18.07 9.82
CA GLY A 530 -2.34 17.59 11.18
C GLY A 530 -1.09 17.04 11.90
N TYR A 531 -1.29 16.25 12.95
CA TYR A 531 -0.23 15.81 13.87
C TYR A 531 0.18 14.36 13.56
N TYR A 532 1.30 14.17 12.87
CA TYR A 532 1.75 12.88 12.36
C TYR A 532 2.21 11.96 13.49
N ASP A 533 1.49 10.85 13.68
CA ASP A 533 1.72 9.83 14.72
C ASP A 533 1.50 8.42 14.11
N GLU A 534 2.35 8.02 13.16
CA GLU A 534 2.30 6.71 12.50
C GLU A 534 3.14 5.68 13.25
N ALA A 535 2.51 4.66 13.83
CA ALA A 535 3.16 3.70 14.72
C ALA A 535 4.17 2.79 14.00
N ASP A 536 4.01 2.60 12.69
CA ASP A 536 4.89 1.77 11.88
C ASP A 536 6.19 2.46 11.49
N CYS A 537 6.34 3.76 11.80
CA CYS A 537 7.59 4.49 11.56
C CYS A 537 8.70 3.87 12.42
N LYS A 538 9.83 3.57 11.78
CA LYS A 538 11.01 3.05 12.46
C LYS A 538 11.85 4.17 13.03
N SER A 539 12.54 3.88 14.13
CA SER A 539 13.37 4.87 14.85
C SER A 539 14.84 4.49 14.93
N ASP A 540 15.20 3.28 14.49
CA ASP A 540 16.58 2.84 14.44
C ASP A 540 17.37 3.54 13.32
N VAL A 541 18.68 3.64 13.52
CA VAL A 541 19.58 4.40 12.66
C VAL A 541 19.64 3.86 11.23
N ASP A 542 19.47 2.55 11.04
CA ASP A 542 19.57 1.89 9.74
C ASP A 542 18.30 2.04 8.90
N SER A 543 17.19 2.44 9.53
CA SER A 543 15.91 2.68 8.86
C SER A 543 15.68 4.13 8.43
N LEU A 544 16.59 5.06 8.78
CA LEU A 544 16.46 6.48 8.40
C LEU A 544 16.87 6.68 6.94
N ASP A 545 15.94 7.08 6.09
CA ASP A 545 16.10 7.19 4.64
C ASP A 545 15.93 8.62 4.08
N HIS A 546 15.61 9.59 4.93
CA HIS A 546 15.34 10.96 4.48
C HIS A 546 15.92 12.02 5.42
N SER A 547 16.64 12.99 4.86
CA SER A 547 17.17 14.13 5.62
C SER A 547 16.31 15.37 5.44
N VAL A 548 15.96 15.98 6.56
CA VAL A 548 15.04 17.11 6.68
C VAL A 548 15.55 18.09 7.73
N LEU A 549 14.82 19.20 7.95
CA LEU A 549 15.23 20.24 8.89
C LEU A 549 14.20 20.38 10.02
N ALA A 550 14.60 20.10 11.25
CA ALA A 550 13.80 20.45 12.43
C ALA A 550 13.89 21.96 12.68
N VAL A 551 12.74 22.64 12.66
CA VAL A 551 12.64 24.12 12.77
C VAL A 551 11.88 24.57 14.02
N GLY A 552 11.50 23.64 14.88
CA GLY A 552 10.72 24.00 16.06
C GLY A 552 10.03 22.84 16.75
N VAL A 553 9.24 23.19 17.74
CA VAL A 553 8.43 22.29 18.56
C VAL A 553 7.04 22.90 18.68
N THR A 554 6.01 22.07 18.67
CA THR A 554 4.64 22.47 19.02
C THR A 554 4.05 21.44 19.98
N THR A 555 3.23 21.88 20.92
CA THR A 555 2.44 20.98 21.77
C THR A 555 1.00 20.94 21.27
N HIS A 556 0.42 19.74 21.17
CA HIS A 556 -1.00 19.52 20.94
C HIS A 556 -1.50 18.41 21.86
N ASP A 557 -2.60 18.65 22.55
CA ASP A 557 -3.21 17.64 23.43
C ASP A 557 -2.26 17.07 24.49
N GLY A 558 -1.33 17.90 24.98
CA GLY A 558 -0.31 17.50 25.95
C GLY A 558 0.84 16.68 25.36
N GLN A 559 0.86 16.44 24.04
CA GLN A 559 1.94 15.77 23.32
C GLN A 559 2.77 16.77 22.53
N LYS A 560 4.09 16.61 22.54
CA LYS A 560 5.02 17.44 21.77
C LYS A 560 5.27 16.85 20.39
N TYR A 561 5.40 17.72 19.41
CA TYR A 561 5.69 17.41 18.02
C TYR A 561 6.84 18.27 17.53
N THR A 562 7.76 17.68 16.77
CA THR A 562 8.81 18.41 16.08
C THR A 562 8.23 19.01 14.80
N LEU A 563 8.42 20.33 14.60
CA LEU A 563 8.12 21.00 13.35
C LEU A 563 9.25 20.73 12.37
N VAL A 564 8.95 20.11 11.24
CA VAL A 564 9.95 19.69 10.26
C VAL A 564 9.67 20.32 8.91
N LYS A 565 10.67 20.96 8.32
CA LYS A 565 10.68 21.46 6.95
C LYS A 565 11.14 20.34 6.01
N ASN A 566 10.30 20.00 5.03
CA ASN A 566 10.64 19.04 3.98
C ASN A 566 11.16 19.76 2.72
N SER A 567 11.55 18.99 1.70
CA SER A 567 12.09 19.48 0.42
C SER A 567 11.33 18.93 -0.80
N TRP A 568 10.01 18.74 -0.67
CA TRP A 568 9.11 18.23 -1.73
C TRP A 568 8.09 19.28 -2.21
N SER A 569 8.54 20.52 -2.33
CA SER A 569 7.70 21.70 -2.64
C SER A 569 6.69 22.07 -1.55
N THR A 570 6.07 23.24 -1.72
CA THR A 570 4.96 23.70 -0.87
C THR A 570 3.66 22.93 -1.10
N HIS A 571 3.57 22.11 -2.16
CA HIS A 571 2.40 21.29 -2.46
C HIS A 571 2.36 19.96 -1.68
N TRP A 572 3.37 19.67 -0.86
CA TRP A 572 3.39 18.54 0.06
C TRP A 572 3.16 18.99 1.51
N GLY A 573 2.43 18.21 2.33
CA GLY A 573 2.18 18.55 3.74
C GLY A 573 1.56 19.93 4.00
N GLU A 574 1.83 20.51 5.15
CA GLU A 574 1.35 21.86 5.49
C GLU A 574 2.33 22.89 4.92
N ASP A 575 2.12 23.32 3.67
CA ASP A 575 3.00 24.24 2.94
C ASP A 575 4.48 23.78 2.90
N GLY A 576 4.71 22.47 2.78
CA GLY A 576 6.04 21.86 2.79
C GLY A 576 6.55 21.44 4.18
N TYR A 577 5.70 21.48 5.21
CA TYR A 577 6.04 21.11 6.58
C TYR A 577 5.23 19.92 7.09
N VAL A 578 5.75 19.27 8.13
CA VAL A 578 5.07 18.21 8.89
C VAL A 578 5.33 18.38 10.39
N LYS A 579 4.36 17.96 11.21
CA LYS A 579 4.44 17.92 12.67
C LYS A 579 4.60 16.46 13.12
N ILE A 580 5.82 16.04 13.44
CA ILE A 580 6.12 14.63 13.79
C ILE A 580 6.08 14.44 15.30
N SER A 581 5.31 13.46 15.78
CA SER A 581 5.20 13.12 17.21
C SER A 581 6.57 12.83 17.82
N GLN A 582 6.82 13.36 19.03
CA GLN A 582 8.03 13.05 19.78
C GLN A 582 7.90 11.78 20.62
N LYS A 583 6.68 11.21 20.69
CA LYS A 583 6.41 9.97 21.42
C LYS A 583 7.28 8.86 20.87
N ASN A 584 8.03 8.20 21.77
CA ASN A 584 8.94 7.11 21.42
C ASN A 584 9.96 7.43 20.32
N ASN A 585 10.33 8.72 20.15
CA ASN A 585 11.22 9.16 19.07
C ASN A 585 10.72 8.73 17.68
N LEU A 586 9.44 9.01 17.39
CA LEU A 586 8.78 8.57 16.17
C LEU A 586 9.58 8.94 14.90
N CYS A 587 9.64 7.99 13.97
CA CYS A 587 10.39 8.07 12.71
C CYS A 587 11.88 8.38 12.91
N GLY A 588 12.41 8.23 14.13
CA GLY A 588 13.81 8.52 14.46
C GLY A 588 14.19 10.00 14.39
N VAL A 589 13.24 10.94 14.55
CA VAL A 589 13.49 12.39 14.40
C VAL A 589 14.62 12.95 15.26
N ALA A 590 14.98 12.28 16.37
CA ALA A 590 16.10 12.63 17.24
C ALA A 590 17.22 11.57 17.26
N THR A 591 17.20 10.58 16.35
CA THR A 591 18.19 9.50 16.27
C THR A 591 19.50 9.99 15.62
N SER A 592 19.41 10.77 14.55
CA SER A 592 20.56 11.30 13.81
C SER A 592 20.32 12.77 13.49
N ALA A 593 20.45 13.60 14.52
CA ALA A 593 20.32 15.05 14.41
C ALA A 593 21.69 15.73 14.58
N THR A 594 21.94 16.78 13.80
CA THR A 594 23.21 17.51 13.80
C THR A 594 23.02 19.02 13.61
N TYR A 595 24.02 19.80 14.03
CA TYR A 595 24.11 21.23 13.71
C TYR A 595 25.56 21.70 13.56
N PRO A 596 25.81 22.73 12.73
CA PRO A 596 27.15 23.23 12.48
C PRO A 596 27.63 24.20 13.59
N LEU A 597 28.95 24.27 13.76
CA LEU A 597 29.64 25.24 14.61
C LEU A 597 30.30 26.28 13.71
N LEU A 598 29.80 27.51 13.75
CA LEU A 598 30.30 28.61 12.91
C LEU A 598 31.62 29.19 13.43
N ALA A 599 32.53 29.49 12.50
CA ALA A 599 33.85 30.08 12.75
C ALA A 599 33.80 31.47 13.40
#